data_AF-A0A0U5F493-F1
#
_entry.id   AF-A0A0U5F493-F1
#
_cell.length_a   1.000
_cell.length_b   1.000
_cell.length_c   1.000
_cell.angle_alpha   90.00
_cell.angle_beta   90.00
_cell.angle_gamma   90.00
#
_symmetry.space_group_name_H-M   'P 1'
#
loop_
_entity.id
_entity.type
_entity.pdbx_description
1 polymer ?
#
loop_
_entity_poly.entity_id
_entity_poly.type
_entity_poly.pdbx_seq_one_letter_code
_entity_poly.pdbx_strand_id
1 'polypeptide(L)'
;MLLIDSEKTIIFHTPKCGGKALREAFSSIVADGVFWDWRWLHATGEWVDQAHVPLHMLRQTKIWDEIRDYTLISVVRDPWPRFVSSLKEHMKQHRKRDALQVLDELDEVRIAHDPRYIHFIPQNRFTHLGNKRCVDFIVRAESLAEDLRAVGIICGMKKEFFRAVDNLPSMPISPIKNEAVDVEQKMQSLLMRFYRRDYALFGYTPPAFVEEILPGFNALLVDPICNTEWNSYETVAPAYERFVRQINKDFLISKLREEINELKKNNLS
;
A
#
# COMPACT_ATOMS: atom_id res chain seq x y z
N MET A 1 0.90 7.19 -9.25
CA MET A 1 1.79 7.75 -8.19
C MET A 1 1.68 9.27 -8.19
N LEU A 2 1.95 9.95 -7.07
CA LEU A 2 1.97 11.41 -6.98
C LEU A 2 3.38 11.88 -6.63
N LEU A 3 3.98 12.68 -7.50
CA LEU A 3 5.33 13.23 -7.32
C LEU A 3 5.21 14.69 -6.88
N ILE A 4 5.68 14.98 -5.66
CA ILE A 4 5.76 16.34 -5.09
C ILE A 4 7.23 16.73 -5.11
N ASP A 5 7.70 17.22 -6.27
CA ASP A 5 9.13 17.41 -6.54
C ASP A 5 9.77 18.47 -5.64
N SER A 6 9.01 19.54 -5.34
CA SER A 6 9.44 20.64 -4.46
C SER A 6 9.71 20.24 -3.00
N GLU A 7 9.34 19.01 -2.64
CA GLU A 7 9.53 18.38 -1.32
C GLU A 7 10.21 17.02 -1.41
N LYS A 8 10.71 16.63 -2.60
CA LYS A 8 11.26 15.30 -2.88
C LYS A 8 10.41 14.19 -2.26
N THR A 9 9.11 14.19 -2.53
CA THR A 9 8.17 13.22 -1.94
C THR A 9 7.38 12.49 -3.00
N ILE A 10 7.22 11.18 -2.82
CA ILE A 10 6.36 10.34 -3.66
C ILE A 10 5.31 9.67 -2.80
N ILE A 11 4.05 9.85 -3.18
CA ILE A 11 2.94 9.05 -2.66
C ILE A 11 2.62 7.95 -3.68
N PHE A 12 2.97 6.72 -3.33
CA PHE A 12 2.63 5.53 -4.11
C PHE A 12 1.12 5.37 -4.18
N HIS A 13 0.64 5.16 -5.41
CA HIS A 13 -0.76 4.94 -5.66
C HIS A 13 -1.04 3.44 -5.57
N THR A 14 -1.34 2.97 -4.37
CA THR A 14 -1.88 1.62 -4.18
C THR A 14 -3.32 1.59 -4.69
N PRO A 15 -3.68 0.64 -5.57
CA PRO A 15 -5.02 0.56 -6.13
C PRO A 15 -6.12 0.54 -5.06
N LYS A 16 -7.16 1.35 -5.29
CA LYS A 16 -8.37 1.45 -4.46
C LYS A 16 -8.14 1.90 -3.00
N CYS A 17 -7.01 2.54 -2.73
CA CYS A 17 -6.67 3.16 -1.44
C CYS A 17 -6.86 4.69 -1.42
N GLY A 18 -7.70 5.25 -2.30
CA GLY A 18 -8.02 6.69 -2.30
C GLY A 18 -7.18 7.56 -3.21
N GLY A 19 -6.44 7.00 -4.18
CA GLY A 19 -5.59 7.84 -5.02
C GLY A 19 -6.32 8.82 -5.94
N LYS A 20 -7.61 8.62 -6.24
CA LYS A 20 -8.42 9.67 -6.89
C LYS A 20 -8.56 10.90 -5.97
N ALA A 21 -8.92 10.68 -4.70
CA ALA A 21 -9.05 11.74 -3.71
C ALA A 21 -7.72 12.47 -3.48
N LEU A 22 -6.63 11.71 -3.34
CA LEU A 22 -5.28 12.29 -3.26
C LEU A 22 -4.95 13.14 -4.49
N ARG A 23 -5.22 12.65 -5.70
CA ARG A 23 -4.93 13.39 -6.93
C ARG A 23 -5.69 14.72 -7.00
N GLU A 24 -6.97 14.72 -6.65
CA GLU A 24 -7.79 15.92 -6.63
C GLU A 24 -7.24 16.93 -5.61
N ALA A 25 -6.97 16.48 -4.39
CA ALA A 25 -6.48 17.32 -3.30
C ALA A 25 -5.06 17.88 -3.51
N PHE A 26 -4.16 17.09 -4.10
CA PHE A 26 -2.76 17.45 -4.35
C PHE A 26 -2.50 18.04 -5.75
N SER A 27 -3.55 18.26 -6.54
CA SER A 27 -3.45 18.68 -7.94
C SER A 27 -2.64 19.96 -8.17
N SER A 28 -2.60 20.87 -7.20
CA SER A 28 -1.85 22.14 -7.30
C SER A 28 -0.35 22.03 -7.00
N ILE A 29 0.13 20.89 -6.48
CA ILE A 29 1.54 20.71 -6.07
C ILE A 29 2.22 19.48 -6.67
N VAL A 30 1.45 18.61 -7.32
CA VAL A 30 1.99 17.42 -8.00
C VAL A 30 2.57 17.82 -9.34
N ALA A 31 3.75 17.30 -9.67
CA ALA A 31 4.38 17.48 -10.96
C ALA A 31 3.53 16.88 -12.09
N ASP A 32 3.50 17.54 -13.25
CA ASP A 32 2.73 17.11 -14.40
C ASP A 32 3.22 15.76 -14.96
N GLY A 33 2.26 14.87 -15.29
CA GLY A 33 2.38 14.00 -16.46
C GLY A 33 3.23 12.72 -16.43
N VAL A 34 3.69 12.17 -15.30
CA VAL A 34 4.70 11.07 -15.39
C VAL A 34 4.15 9.64 -15.30
N PHE A 35 2.95 9.41 -14.76
CA PHE A 35 2.54 8.07 -14.30
C PHE A 35 1.09 7.70 -14.64
N TRP A 36 0.72 7.75 -15.93
CA TRP A 36 -0.61 7.37 -16.41
C TRP A 36 -0.50 6.52 -17.67
N ASP A 37 -1.58 5.81 -18.00
CA ASP A 37 -1.69 4.87 -19.12
C ASP A 37 -0.88 3.58 -18.99
N TRP A 38 -1.08 2.69 -19.95
CA TRP A 38 -0.35 1.44 -20.07
C TRP A 38 0.89 1.64 -20.92
N ARG A 39 2.01 1.08 -20.47
CA ARG A 39 3.27 1.14 -21.19
C ARG A 39 3.91 -0.24 -21.26
N TRP A 40 4.42 -0.59 -22.44
CA TRP A 40 5.28 -1.76 -22.59
C TRP A 40 6.63 -1.51 -21.90
N LEU A 41 6.97 -2.34 -20.91
CA LEU A 41 8.24 -2.27 -20.22
C LEU A 41 9.20 -3.31 -20.82
N HIS A 42 10.16 -2.85 -21.61
CA HIS A 42 11.14 -3.73 -22.27
C HIS A 42 11.98 -4.58 -21.31
N ALA A 43 12.22 -4.09 -20.09
CA ALA A 43 12.99 -4.81 -19.07
C ALA A 43 12.29 -6.09 -18.59
N THR A 44 10.96 -6.08 -18.52
CA THR A 44 10.15 -7.23 -18.07
C THR A 44 9.49 -7.97 -19.23
N GLY A 45 9.34 -7.33 -20.40
CA GLY A 45 8.59 -7.90 -21.52
C GLY A 45 7.08 -7.94 -21.26
N GLU A 46 6.55 -6.96 -20.53
CA GLU A 46 5.15 -6.93 -20.08
C GLU A 46 4.53 -5.53 -20.22
N TRP A 47 3.19 -5.48 -20.27
CA TRP A 47 2.43 -4.23 -20.17
C TRP A 47 2.26 -3.82 -18.71
N VAL A 48 2.55 -2.56 -18.40
CA VAL A 48 2.51 -2.01 -17.04
C VAL A 48 1.53 -0.85 -16.99
N ASP A 49 0.64 -0.87 -16.00
CA ASP A 49 -0.14 0.30 -15.61
C ASP A 49 0.78 1.29 -14.88
N GLN A 50 1.10 2.41 -15.52
CA GLN A 50 2.02 3.39 -14.96
C GLN A 50 1.46 4.10 -13.72
N ALA A 51 0.15 4.10 -13.52
CA ALA A 51 -0.46 4.69 -12.33
C ALA A 51 -0.21 3.84 -11.09
N HIS A 52 -0.11 2.52 -11.26
CA HIS A 52 -0.05 1.52 -10.20
C HIS A 52 1.15 0.58 -10.40
N VAL A 53 2.37 1.11 -10.43
CA VAL A 53 3.57 0.28 -10.62
C VAL A 53 3.94 -0.43 -9.31
N PRO A 54 3.92 -1.77 -9.23
CA PRO A 54 4.41 -2.49 -8.06
C PRO A 54 5.93 -2.34 -7.91
N LEU A 55 6.45 -2.42 -6.69
CA LEU A 55 7.87 -2.13 -6.43
C LEU A 55 8.83 -3.09 -7.15
N HIS A 56 8.44 -4.35 -7.34
CA HIS A 56 9.28 -5.32 -8.04
C HIS A 56 9.48 -4.96 -9.52
N MET A 57 8.50 -4.28 -10.14
CA MET A 57 8.64 -3.73 -11.49
C MET A 57 9.39 -2.41 -11.45
N LEU A 58 9.05 -1.52 -10.51
CA LEU A 58 9.69 -0.22 -10.39
C LEU A 58 11.20 -0.34 -10.21
N ARG A 59 11.66 -1.30 -9.39
CA ARG A 59 13.08 -1.62 -9.16
C ARG A 59 13.87 -1.89 -10.43
N GLN A 60 13.22 -2.31 -11.50
CA GLN A 60 13.84 -2.62 -12.79
C GLN A 60 13.95 -1.40 -13.72
N THR A 61 13.50 -0.23 -13.26
CA THR A 61 13.51 1.03 -14.01
C THR A 61 14.55 1.99 -13.45
N LYS A 62 15.04 2.92 -14.29
CA LYS A 62 15.95 4.00 -13.85
C LYS A 62 15.35 4.91 -12.77
N ILE A 63 14.02 5.03 -12.78
CA ILE A 63 13.27 5.82 -11.78
C ILE A 63 13.56 5.32 -10.37
N TRP A 64 13.76 4.01 -10.18
CA TRP A 64 14.08 3.47 -8.86
C TRP A 64 15.33 4.08 -8.22
N ASP A 65 16.34 4.37 -9.04
CA ASP A 65 17.58 4.98 -8.56
C ASP A 65 17.42 6.48 -8.35
N GLU A 66 16.62 7.15 -9.18
CA GLU A 66 16.30 8.58 -9.08
C GLU A 66 15.51 8.93 -7.81
N ILE A 67 14.65 8.01 -7.36
CA ILE A 67 13.75 8.26 -6.21
C ILE A 67 14.35 7.84 -4.86
N ARG A 68 15.61 7.40 -4.81
CA ARG A 68 16.25 6.94 -3.56
C ARG A 68 16.36 8.02 -2.49
N ASP A 69 16.46 9.27 -2.92
CA ASP A 69 16.55 10.43 -2.02
C ASP A 69 15.18 11.07 -1.75
N TYR A 70 14.09 10.44 -2.22
CA TYR A 70 12.73 10.91 -2.01
C TYR A 70 12.15 10.27 -0.75
N THR A 71 11.29 10.99 -0.05
CA THR A 71 10.41 10.42 0.97
C THR A 71 9.32 9.61 0.28
N LEU A 72 9.26 8.31 0.59
CA LEU A 72 8.34 7.37 -0.01
C LEU A 72 7.18 7.06 0.93
N ILE A 73 5.97 7.44 0.53
CA ILE A 73 4.73 7.23 1.29
C ILE A 73 3.87 6.26 0.50
N SER A 74 3.27 5.26 1.15
CA SER A 74 2.25 4.42 0.53
C SER A 74 0.98 4.42 1.35
N VAL A 75 -0.16 4.49 0.66
CA VAL A 75 -1.46 4.31 1.30
C VAL A 75 -1.85 2.84 1.25
N VAL A 76 -2.35 2.30 2.35
CA VAL A 76 -2.98 0.99 2.43
C VAL A 76 -4.41 1.13 2.95
N ARG A 77 -5.22 0.10 2.77
CA ARG A 77 -6.61 0.02 3.19
C ARG A 77 -6.88 -1.38 3.71
N ASP A 78 -7.90 -1.56 4.54
CA ASP A 78 -8.37 -2.89 4.90
C ASP A 78 -8.61 -3.72 3.61
N PRO A 79 -8.00 -4.93 3.51
CA PRO A 79 -8.09 -5.72 2.29
C PRO A 79 -9.54 -6.01 1.86
N TRP A 80 -10.49 -6.17 2.78
CA TRP A 80 -11.88 -6.50 2.46
C TRP A 80 -12.60 -5.40 1.66
N PRO A 81 -12.84 -4.19 2.20
CA PRO A 81 -13.50 -3.12 1.46
C PRO A 81 -12.68 -2.68 0.24
N ARG A 82 -11.35 -2.84 0.26
CA ARG A 82 -10.51 -2.60 -0.92
C ARG A 82 -10.80 -3.62 -2.03
N PHE A 83 -10.93 -4.90 -1.71
CA PHE A 83 -11.23 -5.95 -2.67
C PHE A 83 -12.63 -5.79 -3.27
N VAL A 84 -13.64 -5.48 -2.45
CA VAL A 84 -15.00 -5.12 -2.92
C VAL A 84 -14.92 -3.94 -3.92
N SER A 85 -14.16 -2.91 -3.59
CA SER A 85 -13.97 -1.75 -4.47
C SER A 85 -13.27 -2.12 -5.78
N SER A 86 -12.34 -3.07 -5.74
CA SER A 86 -11.59 -3.58 -6.90
C SER A 86 -12.50 -4.39 -7.83
N LEU A 87 -13.35 -5.26 -7.26
CA LEU A 87 -14.35 -6.03 -8.00
C LEU A 87 -15.34 -5.11 -8.72
N LYS A 88 -15.91 -4.13 -8.02
CA LYS A 88 -16.84 -3.15 -8.61
C LYS A 88 -16.18 -2.34 -9.73
N GLU A 89 -14.92 -1.93 -9.55
CA GLU A 89 -14.17 -1.22 -10.59
C GLU A 89 -13.92 -2.11 -11.81
N HIS A 90 -13.46 -3.35 -11.62
CA HIS A 90 -13.19 -4.28 -12.70
C HIS A 90 -14.46 -4.61 -13.49
N MET A 91 -15.57 -4.91 -12.80
CA MET A 91 -16.86 -5.16 -13.43
C MET A 91 -17.32 -3.96 -14.26
N LYS A 92 -17.14 -2.74 -13.74
CA LYS A 92 -17.46 -1.50 -14.46
C LYS A 92 -16.58 -1.31 -15.69
N GLN A 93 -15.25 -1.41 -15.56
CA GLN A 93 -14.29 -1.18 -16.65
C GLN A 93 -14.44 -2.21 -17.78
N HIS A 94 -14.72 -3.46 -17.44
CA HIS A 94 -14.85 -4.55 -18.40
C HIS A 94 -16.30 -4.91 -18.75
N ARG A 95 -17.27 -4.12 -18.28
CA ARG A 95 -18.71 -4.31 -18.50
C ARG A 95 -19.21 -5.71 -18.13
N LYS A 96 -18.60 -6.32 -17.10
CA LYS A 96 -19.00 -7.63 -16.55
C LYS A 96 -20.22 -7.44 -15.65
N ARG A 97 -21.12 -8.43 -15.64
CA ARG A 97 -22.34 -8.43 -14.81
C ARG A 97 -22.34 -9.50 -13.73
N ASP A 98 -21.50 -10.51 -13.88
CA ASP A 98 -21.38 -11.64 -12.97
C ASP A 98 -20.10 -11.50 -12.15
N ALA A 99 -20.26 -11.33 -10.83
CA ALA A 99 -19.16 -11.25 -9.89
C ALA A 99 -18.40 -12.58 -9.76
N LEU A 100 -19.12 -13.71 -9.70
CA LEU A 100 -18.49 -15.03 -9.55
C LEU A 100 -17.59 -15.35 -10.73
N GLN A 101 -18.05 -15.06 -11.95
CA GLN A 101 -17.22 -15.24 -13.14
C GLN A 101 -15.90 -14.47 -13.05
N VAL A 102 -15.94 -13.21 -12.60
CA VAL A 102 -14.71 -12.42 -12.41
C VAL A 102 -13.83 -13.03 -11.34
N LEU A 103 -14.41 -13.49 -10.21
CA LEU A 103 -13.66 -14.10 -9.12
C LEU A 103 -13.03 -15.46 -9.51
N ASP A 104 -13.68 -16.23 -10.38
CA ASP A 104 -13.16 -17.49 -10.91
C ASP A 104 -12.03 -17.30 -11.92
N GLU A 105 -11.98 -16.14 -12.58
CA GLU A 105 -10.85 -15.75 -13.43
C GLU A 105 -9.61 -15.35 -12.62
N LEU A 106 -9.71 -15.09 -11.30
CA LEU A 106 -8.57 -14.63 -10.51
C LEU A 106 -7.61 -15.76 -10.16
N ASP A 107 -6.35 -15.59 -10.56
CA ASP A 107 -5.22 -16.44 -10.18
C ASP A 107 -3.95 -15.58 -9.98
N GLU A 108 -2.90 -16.19 -9.42
CA GLU A 108 -1.64 -15.52 -9.11
C GLU A 108 -0.97 -14.90 -10.34
N VAL A 109 -1.05 -15.58 -11.50
CA VAL A 109 -0.38 -15.15 -12.74
C VAL A 109 -1.07 -13.91 -13.30
N ARG A 110 -2.40 -13.95 -13.43
CA ARG A 110 -3.19 -12.82 -13.91
C ARG A 110 -3.05 -11.61 -13.00
N ILE A 111 -3.17 -11.81 -11.69
CA ILE A 111 -3.02 -10.69 -10.75
C ILE A 111 -1.61 -10.08 -10.86
N ALA A 112 -0.56 -10.89 -10.97
CA ALA A 112 0.81 -10.38 -10.99
C ALA A 112 1.21 -9.70 -12.32
N HIS A 113 0.74 -10.21 -13.46
CA HIS A 113 1.31 -9.87 -14.77
C HIS A 113 0.32 -9.27 -15.77
N ASP A 114 -0.99 -9.35 -15.51
CA ASP A 114 -2.00 -8.80 -16.42
C ASP A 114 -2.51 -7.44 -15.90
N PRO A 115 -2.23 -6.32 -16.60
CA PRO A 115 -2.62 -4.99 -16.14
C PRO A 115 -4.14 -4.82 -16.03
N ARG A 116 -4.96 -5.68 -16.63
CA ARG A 116 -6.43 -5.68 -16.46
C ARG A 116 -6.85 -6.04 -15.03
N TYR A 117 -6.02 -6.79 -14.31
CA TYR A 117 -6.27 -7.22 -12.94
C TYR A 117 -5.45 -6.44 -11.90
N ILE A 118 -4.86 -5.31 -12.29
CA ILE A 118 -3.98 -4.47 -11.45
C ILE A 118 -4.61 -4.08 -10.10
N HIS A 119 -5.93 -3.85 -10.07
CA HIS A 119 -6.66 -3.49 -8.86
C HIS A 119 -6.68 -4.62 -7.82
N PHE A 120 -6.45 -5.87 -8.24
CA PHE A 120 -6.38 -7.04 -7.38
C PHE A 120 -4.96 -7.39 -6.91
N ILE A 121 -3.94 -6.60 -7.25
CA ILE A 121 -2.59 -6.82 -6.71
C ILE A 121 -2.58 -6.56 -5.19
N PRO A 122 -2.03 -7.49 -4.38
CA PRO A 122 -1.84 -7.27 -2.94
C PRO A 122 -1.03 -6.01 -2.63
N GLN A 123 -1.44 -5.29 -1.59
CA GLN A 123 -0.90 -3.98 -1.25
C GLN A 123 0.56 -4.07 -0.80
N ASN A 124 0.98 -5.21 -0.23
CA ASN A 124 2.37 -5.45 0.09
C ASN A 124 3.31 -5.34 -1.13
N ARG A 125 2.82 -5.59 -2.36
CA ARG A 125 3.62 -5.45 -3.59
C ARG A 125 3.95 -4.00 -3.94
N PHE A 126 3.26 -3.03 -3.35
CA PHE A 126 3.52 -1.59 -3.49
C PHE A 126 4.36 -1.00 -2.35
N THR A 127 4.58 -1.78 -1.28
CA THR A 127 5.26 -1.31 -0.06
C THR A 127 6.53 -2.10 0.28
N HIS A 128 6.63 -3.35 -0.18
CA HIS A 128 7.69 -4.28 0.16
C HIS A 128 8.31 -4.95 -1.08
N LEU A 129 9.59 -5.28 -0.98
CA LEU A 129 10.29 -6.22 -1.86
C LEU A 129 10.71 -7.43 -1.02
N GLY A 130 10.19 -8.62 -1.34
CA GLY A 130 10.30 -9.75 -0.40
C GLY A 130 9.73 -9.34 0.96
N ASN A 131 10.49 -9.52 2.04
CA ASN A 131 10.11 -9.11 3.41
C ASN A 131 10.56 -7.69 3.79
N LYS A 132 11.34 -7.03 2.93
CA LYS A 132 11.87 -5.71 3.20
C LYS A 132 10.85 -4.63 2.85
N ARG A 133 10.43 -3.84 3.85
CA ARG A 133 9.71 -2.57 3.60
C ARG A 133 10.61 -1.63 2.82
N CYS A 134 10.10 -1.11 1.71
CA CYS A 134 10.82 -0.23 0.79
C CYS A 134 10.29 1.21 0.80
N VAL A 135 9.13 1.45 1.42
CA VAL A 135 8.60 2.80 1.66
C VAL A 135 8.96 3.28 3.07
N ASP A 136 9.07 4.59 3.26
CA ASP A 136 9.39 5.21 4.54
C ASP A 136 8.17 5.21 5.45
N PHE A 137 7.01 5.60 4.89
CA PHE A 137 5.75 5.70 5.60
C PHE A 137 4.66 4.84 4.95
N ILE A 138 3.89 4.15 5.80
CA ILE A 138 2.66 3.46 5.41
C ILE A 138 1.53 4.14 6.16
N VAL A 139 0.59 4.72 5.41
CA VAL A 139 -0.59 5.43 5.94
C VAL A 139 -1.86 4.67 5.60
N ARG A 140 -2.90 4.80 6.41
CA ARG A 140 -4.17 4.10 6.21
C ARG A 140 -5.17 4.98 5.50
N ALA A 141 -5.91 4.41 4.55
CA ALA A 141 -7.03 5.07 3.91
C ALA A 141 -8.14 5.41 4.94
N GLU A 142 -8.24 4.63 6.02
CA GLU A 142 -9.23 4.87 7.09
C GLU A 142 -8.93 6.12 7.94
N SER A 143 -7.66 6.54 8.04
CA SER A 143 -7.19 7.72 8.80
C SER A 143 -6.28 8.60 7.95
N LEU A 144 -6.61 8.73 6.66
CA LEU A 144 -5.68 9.24 5.64
C LEU A 144 -5.20 10.66 5.91
N ALA A 145 -6.11 11.56 6.29
CA ALA A 145 -5.78 12.96 6.55
C ALA A 145 -4.92 13.10 7.80
N GLU A 146 -5.26 12.37 8.87
CA GLU A 146 -4.51 12.37 10.13
C GLU A 146 -3.10 11.80 9.95
N ASP A 147 -2.99 10.66 9.29
CA ASP A 147 -1.71 9.99 9.03
C ASP A 147 -0.81 10.85 8.13
N LEU A 148 -1.36 11.42 7.05
CA LEU A 148 -0.57 12.31 6.17
C LEU A 148 -0.16 13.60 6.87
N ARG A 149 -1.01 14.16 7.73
CA ARG A 149 -0.64 15.32 8.55
C ARG A 149 0.52 14.98 9.49
N ALA A 150 0.52 13.79 10.12
CA ALA A 150 1.61 13.34 10.97
C ALA A 150 2.91 13.17 10.17
N VAL A 151 2.86 12.52 9.00
CA VAL A 151 4.01 12.39 8.09
C VAL A 151 4.52 13.76 7.67
N GLY A 152 3.62 14.69 7.33
CA GLY A 152 3.95 16.06 6.94
C GLY A 152 4.74 16.80 8.02
N ILE A 153 4.34 16.66 9.28
CA ILE A 153 5.05 17.24 10.42
C ILE A 153 6.44 16.61 10.58
N ILE A 154 6.54 15.28 10.53
CA ILE A 154 7.81 14.54 10.69
C ILE A 154 8.82 14.94 9.60
N CYS A 155 8.35 15.11 8.37
CA CYS A 155 9.20 15.42 7.23
C CYS A 155 9.45 16.93 7.04
N GLY A 156 8.81 17.79 7.84
CA GLY A 156 8.92 19.24 7.69
C GLY A 156 8.33 19.77 6.38
N MET A 157 7.21 19.19 5.93
CA MET A 157 6.53 19.62 4.70
C MET A 157 6.01 21.07 4.82
N LYS A 158 5.84 21.72 3.67
CA LYS A 158 5.42 23.11 3.55
C LYS A 158 3.91 23.24 3.70
N LYS A 159 3.44 24.48 3.79
CA LYS A 159 2.04 24.84 4.00
C LYS A 159 1.12 24.26 2.91
N GLU A 160 1.61 24.17 1.68
CA GLU A 160 0.84 23.68 0.54
C GLU A 160 0.50 22.20 0.68
N PHE A 161 1.42 21.38 1.24
CA PHE A 161 1.15 19.98 1.56
C PHE A 161 0.00 19.85 2.56
N PHE A 162 0.05 20.60 3.68
CA PHE A 162 -1.01 20.57 4.68
C PHE A 162 -2.35 21.06 4.14
N ARG A 163 -2.33 22.10 3.28
CA ARG A 163 -3.54 22.58 2.61
C ARG A 163 -4.14 21.50 1.70
N ALA A 164 -3.31 20.72 1.00
CA ALA A 164 -3.78 19.59 0.22
C ALA A 164 -4.40 18.51 1.12
N VAL A 165 -3.75 18.17 2.24
CA VAL A 165 -4.27 17.22 3.23
C VAL A 165 -5.64 17.67 3.78
N ASP A 166 -5.81 18.96 4.06
CA ASP A 166 -7.06 19.53 4.59
C ASP A 166 -8.22 19.52 3.60
N ASN A 167 -7.92 19.42 2.30
CA ASN A 167 -8.92 19.30 1.26
C ASN A 167 -9.25 17.84 0.91
N LEU A 168 -8.68 16.86 1.61
CA LEU A 168 -9.01 15.46 1.37
C LEU A 168 -10.47 15.20 1.76
N PRO A 169 -11.29 14.63 0.87
CA PRO A 169 -12.63 14.20 1.24
C PRO A 169 -12.55 13.02 2.21
N SER A 170 -13.57 12.86 3.06
CA SER A 170 -13.76 11.62 3.81
C SER A 170 -13.78 10.43 2.85
N MET A 171 -13.01 9.41 3.16
CA MET A 171 -12.91 8.23 2.29
C MET A 171 -14.26 7.49 2.24
N PRO A 172 -14.73 7.11 1.03
CA PRO A 172 -16.02 6.44 0.91
C PRO A 172 -15.96 5.08 1.59
N ILE A 173 -16.84 4.89 2.56
CA ILE A 173 -17.11 3.59 3.17
C ILE A 173 -17.74 2.74 2.06
N SER A 174 -17.01 1.72 1.61
CA SER A 174 -17.57 0.74 0.69
C SER A 174 -18.47 -0.18 1.53
N PRO A 175 -19.81 -0.13 1.36
CA PRO A 175 -20.68 -0.96 2.18
C PRO A 175 -20.32 -2.43 1.95
N ILE A 176 -20.18 -3.16 3.05
CA ILE A 176 -19.89 -4.60 3.07
C ILE A 176 -21.09 -5.41 2.55
N LYS A 177 -22.28 -4.81 2.51
CA LYS A 177 -23.54 -5.55 2.34
C LYS A 177 -24.06 -5.55 0.90
N ASN A 178 -24.55 -6.73 0.50
CA ASN A 178 -25.38 -7.09 -0.66
C ASN A 178 -24.71 -7.92 -1.76
N GLU A 179 -23.59 -8.60 -1.50
CA GLU A 179 -23.17 -9.68 -2.40
C GLU A 179 -23.96 -10.96 -2.06
N ALA A 180 -24.15 -11.83 -3.06
CA ALA A 180 -24.70 -13.15 -2.82
C ALA A 180 -23.73 -13.98 -1.93
N VAL A 181 -24.28 -14.94 -1.18
CA VAL A 181 -23.50 -15.70 -0.16
C VAL A 181 -22.30 -16.42 -0.78
N ASP A 182 -22.47 -16.97 -1.98
CA ASP A 182 -21.41 -17.63 -2.75
C ASP A 182 -20.30 -16.66 -3.18
N VAL A 183 -20.66 -15.45 -3.61
CA VAL A 183 -19.70 -14.37 -3.92
C VAL A 183 -18.90 -14.01 -2.68
N GLU A 184 -19.57 -13.83 -1.54
CA GLU A 184 -18.90 -13.48 -0.28
C GLU A 184 -17.92 -14.57 0.16
N GLN A 185 -18.32 -15.85 0.12
CA GLN A 185 -17.46 -16.98 0.43
C GLN A 185 -16.25 -17.06 -0.50
N LYS A 186 -16.47 -16.88 -1.82
CA LYS A 186 -15.37 -16.87 -2.80
C LYS A 186 -14.40 -15.72 -2.53
N MET A 187 -14.91 -14.53 -2.18
CA MET A 187 -14.08 -13.39 -1.80
C MET A 187 -13.26 -13.66 -0.54
N GLN A 188 -13.84 -14.26 0.51
CA GLN A 188 -13.11 -14.66 1.72
C GLN A 188 -11.95 -15.61 1.38
N SER A 189 -12.21 -16.62 0.56
CA SER A 189 -11.19 -17.58 0.10
C SER A 189 -10.05 -16.87 -0.66
N LEU A 190 -10.38 -16.00 -1.62
CA LEU A 190 -9.37 -15.26 -2.39
C LEU A 190 -8.60 -14.24 -1.55
N LEU A 191 -9.23 -13.62 -0.56
CA LEU A 191 -8.57 -12.75 0.41
C LEU A 191 -7.57 -13.53 1.26
N MET A 192 -7.94 -14.71 1.75
CA MET A 192 -7.00 -15.55 2.49
C MET A 192 -5.89 -16.11 1.60
N ARG A 193 -6.18 -16.36 0.33
CA ARG A 193 -5.20 -16.80 -0.68
C ARG A 193 -4.18 -15.72 -1.01
N PHE A 194 -4.62 -14.51 -1.36
CA PHE A 194 -3.75 -13.46 -1.92
C PHE A 194 -3.36 -12.36 -0.90
N TYR A 195 -4.19 -12.11 0.12
CA TYR A 195 -4.08 -10.94 1.01
C TYR A 195 -3.78 -11.26 2.46
N ARG A 196 -3.62 -12.53 2.83
CA ARG A 196 -3.24 -12.92 4.21
C ARG A 196 -2.03 -12.13 4.73
N ARG A 197 -1.07 -11.88 3.84
CA ARG A 197 0.13 -11.10 4.16
C ARG A 197 -0.18 -9.61 4.39
N ASP A 198 -1.11 -9.03 3.64
CA ASP A 198 -1.56 -7.65 3.87
C ASP A 198 -2.21 -7.51 5.26
N TYR A 199 -3.07 -8.45 5.65
CA TYR A 199 -3.67 -8.46 6.99
C TYR A 199 -2.60 -8.44 8.09
N ALA A 200 -1.60 -9.31 7.99
CA ALA A 200 -0.50 -9.36 8.96
C ALA A 200 0.35 -8.08 8.95
N LEU A 201 0.88 -7.69 7.78
CA LEU A 201 1.80 -6.56 7.63
C LEU A 201 1.18 -5.22 8.05
N PHE A 202 -0.12 -5.04 7.79
CA PHE A 202 -0.80 -3.79 8.06
C PHE A 202 -1.71 -3.85 9.30
N GLY A 203 -1.79 -4.99 9.98
CA GLY A 203 -2.51 -5.10 11.26
C GLY A 203 -4.00 -4.91 11.09
N TYR A 204 -4.56 -5.55 10.06
CA TYR A 204 -5.99 -5.70 9.88
C TYR A 204 -6.41 -7.10 10.33
N THR A 205 -7.68 -7.26 10.70
CA THR A 205 -8.23 -8.55 11.11
C THR A 205 -8.69 -9.32 9.87
N PRO A 206 -8.16 -10.53 9.60
CA PRO A 206 -8.64 -11.34 8.49
C PRO A 206 -10.09 -11.79 8.73
N PRO A 207 -10.86 -12.10 7.66
CA PRO A 207 -12.16 -12.73 7.82
C PRO A 207 -12.00 -14.07 8.58
N ALA A 208 -13.03 -14.45 9.35
CA ALA A 208 -13.07 -15.74 10.00
C ALA A 208 -13.09 -16.84 8.92
N PHE A 209 -11.94 -17.49 8.72
CA PHE A 209 -11.78 -18.51 7.69
C PHE A 209 -11.91 -19.90 8.32
N VAL A 210 -12.70 -20.76 7.67
CA VAL A 210 -13.11 -22.07 8.22
C VAL A 210 -12.28 -23.23 7.63
N GLU A 211 -11.50 -23.03 6.57
CA GLU A 211 -10.72 -24.11 5.94
C GLU A 211 -9.26 -24.15 6.40
N GLU A 212 -8.72 -25.36 6.52
CA GLU A 212 -7.30 -25.59 6.78
C GLU A 212 -6.46 -25.11 5.60
N ILE A 213 -5.43 -24.32 5.88
CA ILE A 213 -4.46 -23.86 4.88
C ILE A 213 -3.73 -25.09 4.36
N LEU A 214 -3.81 -25.34 3.05
CA LEU A 214 -3.07 -26.42 2.40
C LEU A 214 -1.56 -26.29 2.74
N PRO A 215 -0.94 -27.34 3.30
CA PRO A 215 0.49 -27.32 3.57
C PRO A 215 1.26 -27.11 2.25
N GLY A 216 2.14 -26.11 2.23
CA GLY A 216 2.87 -25.66 1.03
C GLY A 216 2.48 -24.27 0.52
N PHE A 217 1.33 -23.71 0.95
CA PHE A 217 0.91 -22.36 0.54
C PHE A 217 1.85 -21.24 1.05
N ASN A 218 2.65 -21.51 2.08
CA ASN A 218 3.73 -20.63 2.53
C ASN A 218 4.77 -20.37 1.42
N ALA A 219 4.90 -21.28 0.44
CA ALA A 219 5.86 -21.18 -0.66
C ALA A 219 5.45 -20.15 -1.75
N LEU A 220 4.18 -19.71 -1.80
CA LEU A 220 3.74 -18.64 -2.72
C LEU A 220 3.81 -17.24 -2.08
N LEU A 221 4.00 -17.19 -0.75
CA LEU A 221 4.26 -15.96 0.00
C LEU A 221 5.74 -15.57 0.06
N VAL A 222 6.62 -16.48 -0.38
CA VAL A 222 8.04 -16.21 -0.64
C VAL A 222 8.21 -15.81 -2.10
N ASP A 223 8.66 -14.58 -2.28
CA ASP A 223 9.44 -14.23 -3.47
C ASP A 223 10.64 -15.20 -3.50
N PRO A 224 10.87 -15.96 -4.60
CA PRO A 224 12.03 -16.85 -4.72
C PRO A 224 13.37 -16.17 -4.42
N ILE A 225 13.41 -14.83 -4.52
CA ILE A 225 14.57 -13.99 -4.23
C ILE A 225 14.81 -13.82 -2.72
N CYS A 226 13.86 -14.18 -1.83
CA CYS A 226 13.88 -13.81 -0.40
C CYS A 226 13.58 -14.97 0.58
N ASN A 227 13.93 -16.20 0.21
CA ASN A 227 13.54 -17.45 0.89
C ASN A 227 14.02 -17.63 2.35
N THR A 228 14.86 -16.73 2.89
CA THR A 228 15.56 -16.92 4.18
C THR A 228 15.01 -16.13 5.37
N GLU A 229 14.02 -15.25 5.19
CA GLU A 229 13.66 -14.22 6.21
C GLU A 229 12.33 -14.45 6.97
N TRP A 230 11.74 -15.66 6.92
CA TRP A 230 10.35 -15.88 7.38
C TRP A 230 10.16 -16.42 8.82
N ASN A 231 11.22 -16.62 9.61
CA ASN A 231 11.09 -17.34 10.89
C ASN A 231 10.85 -16.48 12.15
N SER A 232 10.55 -15.17 12.04
CA SER A 232 10.58 -14.30 13.24
C SER A 232 9.47 -13.26 13.40
N TYR A 233 8.34 -13.32 12.67
CA TYR A 233 7.26 -12.34 12.85
C TYR A 233 6.10 -12.92 13.67
N GLU A 234 6.06 -12.57 14.96
CA GLU A 234 4.88 -12.75 15.81
C GLU A 234 3.85 -11.62 15.57
N THR A 235 2.58 -12.01 15.46
CA THR A 235 1.48 -11.24 14.85
C THR A 235 0.83 -10.14 15.72
N VAL A 236 1.50 -9.50 16.68
CA VAL A 236 0.77 -8.75 17.74
C VAL A 236 1.20 -7.30 18.06
N ALA A 237 2.13 -6.68 17.33
CA ALA A 237 2.53 -5.28 17.65
C ALA A 237 1.66 -4.21 16.94
N PRO A 238 1.11 -3.19 17.64
CA PRO A 238 0.41 -2.03 17.04
C PRO A 238 1.28 -1.23 16.05
N ALA A 239 0.65 -0.54 15.10
CA ALA A 239 1.33 0.20 14.02
C ALA A 239 2.38 1.22 14.49
N TYR A 240 2.26 1.75 15.71
CA TYR A 240 3.24 2.67 16.29
C TYR A 240 4.63 2.02 16.49
N GLU A 241 4.69 0.73 16.80
CA GLU A 241 5.97 0.01 16.92
C GLU A 241 6.57 -0.38 15.55
N ARG A 242 5.79 -0.24 14.46
CA ARG A 242 6.18 -0.60 13.09
C ARG A 242 6.89 0.53 12.34
N PHE A 243 6.98 1.74 12.88
CA PHE A 243 7.70 2.85 12.24
C PHE A 243 9.23 2.64 12.22
N VAL A 244 9.74 1.69 13.00
CA VAL A 244 11.16 1.47 13.18
C VAL A 244 11.72 0.51 12.13
N ARG A 245 12.34 1.04 11.07
CA ARG A 245 13.50 0.39 10.47
C ARG A 245 14.65 0.50 11.48
N GLN A 246 15.37 -0.60 11.75
CA GLN A 246 16.72 -0.64 12.34
C GLN A 246 17.21 0.68 13.03
N ILE A 247 16.67 0.99 14.23
CA ILE A 247 16.97 2.23 14.99
C ILE A 247 18.41 2.35 15.50
N ASN A 248 19.30 1.39 15.22
CA ASN A 248 20.69 1.48 15.68
C ASN A 248 21.54 2.48 14.88
N LYS A 249 20.98 3.25 13.95
CA LYS A 249 21.73 4.25 13.16
C LYS A 249 21.04 5.59 12.89
N ASP A 250 19.88 5.90 13.50
CA ASP A 250 19.19 7.17 13.25
C ASP A 250 19.59 8.25 14.26
N PHE A 251 20.60 9.04 13.90
CA PHE A 251 21.06 10.24 14.62
C PHE A 251 19.93 11.18 15.00
N LEU A 252 18.89 11.30 14.17
CA LEU A 252 17.76 12.20 14.42
C LEU A 252 16.85 11.70 15.55
N ILE A 253 16.63 10.38 15.65
CA ILE A 253 15.83 9.78 16.73
C ILE A 253 16.62 9.73 18.04
N SER A 254 17.94 9.49 17.99
CA SER A 254 18.77 9.61 19.20
C SER A 254 18.73 11.04 19.73
N LYS A 255 18.85 12.03 18.84
CA LYS A 255 18.82 13.44 19.20
C LYS A 255 17.45 13.89 19.73
N LEU A 256 16.35 13.46 19.09
CA LEU A 256 14.99 13.71 19.60
C LEU A 256 14.75 13.06 20.97
N ARG A 257 15.29 11.85 21.21
CA ARG A 257 15.20 11.19 22.52
C ARG A 257 16.04 11.91 23.57
N GLU A 258 17.22 12.39 23.22
CA GLU A 258 18.07 13.21 24.10
C GLU A 258 17.36 14.51 24.48
N GLU A 259 16.83 15.26 23.50
CA GLU A 259 16.09 16.50 23.73
C GLU A 259 14.84 16.28 24.62
N ILE A 260 14.06 15.22 24.37
CA ILE A 260 12.90 14.87 25.22
C ILE A 260 13.34 14.52 26.65
N ASN A 261 14.46 13.83 26.83
CA ASN A 261 14.97 13.45 28.14
C ASN A 261 15.53 14.66 28.91
N GLU A 262 16.17 15.61 28.24
CA GLU A 262 16.61 16.87 28.85
C GLU A 262 15.43 17.72 29.29
N LEU A 263 14.40 17.85 28.45
CA LEU A 263 13.17 18.56 28.80
C LEU A 263 12.46 17.94 30.01
N LYS A 264 12.48 16.61 30.13
CA LYS A 264 11.93 15.91 31.31
C LYS A 264 12.75 16.16 32.58
N LYS A 265 14.07 16.23 32.48
CA LYS A 265 14.94 16.55 33.63
C LYS A 265 14.74 17.98 34.12
N ASN A 266 14.60 18.93 33.20
CA ASN A 266 14.44 20.35 33.53
C ASN A 266 13.03 20.71 34.03
N ASN A 267 12.02 19.86 33.79
CA ASN A 267 10.66 20.02 34.34
C ASN A 267 10.44 19.29 35.68
N LEU A 268 11.47 18.61 36.21
CA LEU A 268 11.44 17.91 37.50
C LEU A 268 12.42 18.53 38.53
N SER A 269 12.98 19.70 38.22
CA SER A 269 13.82 20.55 39.09
C SER A 269 13.12 21.88 39.34
#